data_AF-A0A7S4KMC0-F1
#
_entry.id   AF-A0A7S4KMC0-F1
#
_cell.length_a   1.000
_cell.length_b   1.000
_cell.length_c   1.000
_cell.angle_alpha   90.00
_cell.angle_beta   90.00
_cell.angle_gamma   90.00
#
_symmetry.space_group_name_H-M   'P 1'
#
loop_
_entity.id
_entity.type
_entity.pdbx_description
1 polymer ?
#
loop_
_entity_poly.entity_id
_entity_poly.type
_entity_poly.pdbx_seq_one_letter_code
_entity_poly.pdbx_strand_id
1 'polypeptide(L)'
;GKVIAWIKERRPDVVVFVDNCYGEFVEGIEPTHVGADLVAGSLIKNPGGTFAPSGGYVIGKAVYVKAARHRLSAPGVDGGATLGQTRLLYQGLFNAPMVVGEAIKGANLLADVMNQLGYETNPRIGTPKTDIICALKLLNRENLLAFCRAVQRNSPVGSYIVPEPGTTVGYGDEVVFADGTFIDGSTLE
;
A
#
# COMPACT_ATOMS: atom_id res chain seq x y z
N GLY A 1 -9.30 1.88 -16.13
CA GLY A 1 -9.54 2.00 -17.58
C GLY A 1 -10.92 2.51 -17.94
N LYS A 2 -11.98 1.70 -17.82
CA LYS A 2 -13.35 2.05 -18.27
C LYS A 2 -13.87 3.40 -17.74
N VAL A 3 -13.70 3.64 -16.44
CA VAL A 3 -14.10 4.92 -15.80
C VAL A 3 -13.36 6.11 -16.42
N ILE A 4 -12.04 5.97 -16.63
CA ILE A 4 -11.21 7.01 -17.23
C ILE A 4 -11.68 7.31 -18.65
N ALA A 5 -11.89 6.28 -19.47
CA ALA A 5 -12.38 6.43 -20.84
C ALA A 5 -13.75 7.14 -20.87
N TRP A 6 -14.68 6.74 -19.99
CA TRP A 6 -16.00 7.36 -19.87
C TRP A 6 -15.94 8.85 -19.48
N ILE A 7 -15.03 9.22 -18.55
CA ILE A 7 -14.77 10.61 -18.18
C ILE A 7 -14.21 11.39 -19.38
N LYS A 8 -13.16 10.85 -20.02
CA LYS A 8 -12.43 11.52 -21.11
C LYS A 8 -13.26 11.69 -22.38
N GLU A 9 -14.20 10.78 -22.63
CA GLU A 9 -15.18 10.92 -23.73
C GLU A 9 -16.04 12.19 -23.57
N ARG A 10 -16.39 12.57 -22.34
CA ARG A 10 -17.25 13.73 -22.03
C ARG A 10 -16.46 14.99 -21.75
N ARG A 11 -15.31 14.85 -21.11
CA ARG A 11 -14.45 15.92 -20.62
C ARG A 11 -12.98 15.54 -20.82
N PRO A 12 -12.46 15.68 -22.05
CA PRO A 12 -11.08 15.31 -22.35
C PRO A 12 -10.05 16.16 -21.58
N ASP A 13 -10.46 17.35 -21.14
CA ASP A 13 -9.66 18.34 -20.40
C ASP A 13 -9.50 18.04 -18.90
N VAL A 14 -10.36 17.21 -18.30
CA VAL A 14 -10.31 16.87 -16.87
C VAL A 14 -9.07 16.04 -16.56
N VAL A 15 -8.30 16.42 -15.55
CA VAL A 15 -7.16 15.63 -15.06
C VAL A 15 -7.66 14.45 -14.23
N VAL A 16 -7.27 13.24 -14.61
CA VAL A 16 -7.59 12.02 -13.88
C VAL A 16 -6.39 11.62 -13.03
N PHE A 17 -6.51 11.82 -11.73
CA PHE A 17 -5.56 11.37 -10.73
C PHE A 17 -6.02 10.05 -10.11
N VAL A 18 -5.08 9.12 -9.87
CA VAL A 18 -5.34 7.87 -9.16
C VAL A 18 -4.36 7.74 -7.99
N ASP A 19 -4.88 7.58 -6.78
CA ASP A 19 -4.11 7.05 -5.65
C ASP A 19 -3.93 5.55 -5.86
N ASN A 20 -2.69 5.11 -6.02
CA ASN A 20 -2.37 3.74 -6.43
C ASN A 20 -1.75 2.92 -5.30
N CYS A 21 -1.80 3.43 -4.07
CA CYS A 21 -1.29 2.70 -2.91
C CYS A 21 -1.85 1.27 -2.86
N TYR A 22 -0.94 0.32 -2.60
CA TYR A 22 -1.22 -1.12 -2.48
C TYR A 22 -1.47 -1.85 -3.80
N GLY A 23 -1.71 -1.12 -4.90
CA GLY A 23 -1.98 -1.70 -6.22
C GLY A 23 -0.72 -1.94 -7.05
N GLU A 24 0.41 -1.34 -6.68
CA GLU A 24 1.62 -1.42 -7.48
C GLU A 24 2.11 -2.87 -7.62
N PHE A 25 2.34 -3.30 -8.86
CA PHE A 25 2.82 -4.63 -9.24
C PHE A 25 1.87 -5.81 -8.93
N VAL A 26 0.63 -5.54 -8.54
CA VAL A 26 -0.38 -6.60 -8.32
C VAL A 26 -0.94 -7.11 -9.64
N GLU A 27 -1.16 -6.20 -10.59
CA GLU A 27 -1.56 -6.50 -11.96
C GLU A 27 -0.39 -6.31 -12.94
N GLY A 28 -0.51 -6.86 -14.15
CA GLY A 28 0.48 -6.66 -15.22
C GLY A 28 0.47 -5.27 -15.85
N ILE A 29 -0.48 -4.41 -15.44
CA ILE A 29 -0.65 -3.04 -15.90
C ILE A 29 -0.96 -2.14 -14.70
N GLU A 30 -0.81 -0.83 -14.91
CA GLU A 30 -0.94 0.20 -13.88
C GLU A 30 -1.90 1.29 -14.37
N PRO A 31 -2.44 2.17 -13.52
CA PRO A 31 -3.42 3.17 -13.95
C PRO A 31 -2.96 4.06 -15.11
N THR A 32 -1.66 4.37 -15.18
CA THR A 32 -1.05 5.14 -16.29
C THR A 32 -1.16 4.42 -17.63
N HIS A 33 -1.07 3.09 -17.65
CA HIS A 33 -1.25 2.28 -18.86
C HIS A 33 -2.68 2.33 -19.41
N VAL A 34 -3.65 2.72 -18.59
CA VAL A 34 -5.08 2.77 -18.94
C VAL A 34 -5.65 4.19 -18.90
N GLY A 35 -4.79 5.20 -18.97
CA GLY A 35 -5.16 6.60 -19.24
C GLY A 35 -5.18 7.53 -18.04
N ALA A 36 -4.72 7.12 -16.85
CA ALA A 36 -4.55 8.05 -15.74
C ALA A 36 -3.49 9.12 -16.10
N ASP A 37 -3.79 10.38 -15.80
CA ASP A 37 -2.91 11.50 -16.11
C ASP A 37 -1.79 11.66 -15.07
N LEU A 38 -2.07 11.28 -13.83
CA LEU A 38 -1.17 11.35 -12.69
C LEU A 38 -1.49 10.25 -11.69
N VAL A 39 -0.45 9.64 -11.13
CA VAL A 39 -0.54 8.60 -10.11
C VAL A 39 0.44 8.93 -8.99
N ALA A 40 0.06 8.64 -7.76
CA ALA A 40 0.94 8.75 -6.60
C ALA A 40 0.77 7.56 -5.66
N GLY A 41 1.80 7.33 -4.85
CA GLY A 41 1.79 6.31 -3.81
C GLY A 41 3.00 6.46 -2.87
N SER A 42 3.08 5.54 -1.91
CA SER A 42 4.10 5.56 -0.85
C SER A 42 5.23 4.57 -1.13
N LEU A 43 6.46 4.96 -0.80
CA LEU A 43 7.63 4.09 -0.91
C LEU A 43 7.82 3.20 0.32
N ILE A 44 7.05 3.35 1.40
CA ILE A 44 7.00 2.34 2.49
C ILE A 44 5.88 1.30 2.27
N LYS A 45 5.40 1.20 1.02
CA LYS A 45 4.44 0.20 0.54
C LYS A 45 5.08 -0.63 -0.57
N ASN A 46 4.25 -1.20 -1.45
CA ASN A 46 4.63 -2.03 -2.60
C ASN A 46 5.92 -1.58 -3.31
N PRO A 47 6.06 -0.35 -3.85
CA PRO A 47 7.23 0.02 -4.65
C PRO A 47 8.53 0.18 -3.85
N GLY A 48 8.45 0.20 -2.52
CA GLY A 48 9.61 0.19 -1.65
C GLY A 48 10.30 -1.16 -1.52
N GLY A 49 9.57 -2.24 -1.83
CA GLY A 49 10.07 -3.60 -1.70
C GLY A 49 10.64 -3.93 -0.32
N THR A 50 10.14 -3.27 0.75
CA THR A 50 10.63 -3.33 2.15
C THR A 50 12.06 -2.82 2.39
N PHE A 51 12.70 -2.21 1.39
CA PHE A 51 14.02 -1.59 1.52
C PHE A 51 13.97 -0.08 1.68
N ALA A 52 13.00 0.59 1.04
CA ALA A 52 12.91 2.03 1.07
C ALA A 52 12.50 2.51 2.48
N PRO A 53 13.31 3.35 3.15
CA PRO A 53 13.07 3.70 4.54
C PRO A 53 11.98 4.77 4.72
N SER A 54 11.66 5.51 3.66
CA SER A 54 10.60 6.52 3.61
C SER A 54 10.40 6.98 2.16
N GLY A 55 9.41 7.85 1.96
CA GLY A 55 9.23 8.61 0.73
C GLY A 55 7.94 8.28 0.00
N GLY A 56 7.78 8.91 -1.17
CA GLY A 56 6.62 8.72 -2.04
C GLY A 56 7.02 8.94 -3.49
N TYR A 57 6.16 8.55 -4.40
CA TYR A 57 6.36 8.73 -5.83
C TYR A 57 5.19 9.47 -6.47
N VAL A 58 5.49 10.15 -7.59
CA VAL A 58 4.50 10.72 -8.49
C VAL A 58 4.92 10.37 -9.92
N ILE A 59 4.05 9.70 -10.66
CA ILE A 59 4.29 9.28 -12.05
C ILE A 59 3.11 9.74 -12.91
N GLY A 60 3.37 10.21 -14.12
CA GLY A 60 2.29 10.64 -15.02
C GLY A 60 2.79 11.56 -16.12
N LYS A 61 1.88 12.37 -16.67
CA LYS A 61 2.21 13.34 -17.72
C LYS A 61 3.18 14.41 -17.20
N ALA A 62 4.17 14.74 -18.03
CA ALA A 62 5.27 15.64 -17.66
C ALA A 62 4.81 16.99 -17.08
N VAL A 63 3.73 17.58 -17.60
CA VAL A 63 3.18 18.85 -17.11
C VAL A 63 2.68 18.74 -15.65
N TYR A 64 2.03 17.64 -15.28
CA TYR A 64 1.49 17.44 -13.93
C TYR A 64 2.58 17.00 -12.94
N VAL A 65 3.53 16.17 -13.39
CA VAL A 65 4.71 15.83 -12.58
C VAL A 65 5.53 17.09 -12.27
N LYS A 66 5.74 17.97 -13.26
CA LYS A 66 6.42 19.26 -13.05
C LYS A 66 5.69 20.15 -12.05
N ALA A 67 4.36 20.22 -12.14
CA ALA A 67 3.54 20.98 -11.19
C ALA A 67 3.64 20.41 -9.77
N ALA A 68 3.55 19.08 -9.61
CA ALA A 68 3.72 18.41 -8.32
C ALA A 68 5.11 18.66 -7.71
N ARG A 69 6.17 18.62 -8.53
CA ARG A 69 7.52 18.94 -8.11
C ARG A 69 7.65 20.38 -7.61
N HIS A 70 7.11 21.36 -8.34
CA HIS A 70 7.11 22.77 -7.92
C HIS A 70 6.29 23.00 -6.64
N ARG A 71 5.23 22.20 -6.42
CA ARG A 71 4.46 22.24 -5.18
C ARG A 71 5.23 21.66 -3.99
N LEU A 72 5.99 20.59 -4.20
CA LEU A 72 6.80 19.93 -3.19
C LEU A 72 7.99 20.80 -2.74
N SER A 73 8.64 21.46 -3.69
CA SER A 73 9.73 22.39 -3.41
C SER A 73 9.23 23.84 -3.39
N ALA A 74 9.59 24.62 -4.42
CA ALA A 74 9.10 25.96 -4.68
C ALA A 74 9.18 26.26 -6.19
N PRO A 75 8.43 27.24 -6.70
CA PRO A 75 8.54 27.68 -8.08
C PRO A 75 9.97 28.05 -8.45
N GLY A 76 10.48 27.51 -9.57
CA GLY A 76 11.83 27.79 -10.08
C GLY A 76 12.97 27.03 -9.38
N VAL A 77 12.69 26.22 -8.36
CA VAL A 77 13.70 25.39 -7.70
C VAL A 77 13.84 24.04 -8.41
N ASP A 78 15.06 23.75 -8.83
CA ASP A 78 15.47 22.48 -9.44
C ASP A 78 16.49 21.78 -8.55
N GLY A 79 16.15 20.59 -8.04
CA GLY A 79 17.06 19.74 -7.28
C GLY A 79 16.64 19.43 -5.85
N GLY A 80 17.34 18.47 -5.25
CA GLY A 80 17.15 18.00 -3.88
C GLY A 80 18.22 16.96 -3.54
N ALA A 81 18.84 17.06 -2.38
CA ALA A 81 19.88 16.12 -1.97
C ALA A 81 19.25 14.77 -1.61
N THR A 82 19.72 13.67 -2.23
CA THR A 82 19.20 12.32 -1.96
C THR A 82 19.78 11.68 -0.71
N LEU A 83 20.78 12.31 -0.08
CA LEU A 83 21.39 11.89 1.20
C LEU A 83 21.76 10.39 1.26
N GLY A 84 22.26 9.84 0.14
CA GLY A 84 22.67 8.44 0.04
C GLY A 84 21.52 7.42 -0.07
N GLN A 85 20.26 7.86 -0.12
CA GLN A 85 19.10 6.96 -0.15
C GLN A 85 18.88 6.28 -1.50
N THR A 86 19.49 6.81 -2.58
CA THR A 86 19.32 6.34 -3.95
C THR A 86 19.48 4.82 -4.09
N ARG A 87 20.47 4.22 -3.43
CA ARG A 87 20.70 2.76 -3.49
C ARG A 87 19.50 1.97 -2.97
N LEU A 88 18.96 2.34 -1.81
CA LEU A 88 17.83 1.65 -1.19
C LEU A 88 16.57 1.79 -2.02
N LEU A 89 16.34 2.96 -2.62
CA LEU A 89 15.19 3.19 -3.51
C LEU A 89 15.25 2.29 -4.75
N TYR A 90 16.40 2.19 -5.42
CA TYR A 90 16.53 1.33 -6.60
C TYR A 90 16.49 -0.16 -6.25
N GLN A 91 17.13 -0.57 -5.14
CA GLN A 91 17.08 -1.95 -4.68
C GLN A 91 15.65 -2.35 -4.29
N GLY A 92 14.94 -1.46 -3.59
CA GLY A 92 13.53 -1.63 -3.25
C GLY A 92 12.66 -1.82 -4.48
N LEU A 93 12.75 -0.89 -5.42
CA LEU A 93 11.97 -0.95 -6.66
C LEU A 93 12.27 -2.22 -7.48
N PHE A 94 13.52 -2.65 -7.53
CA PHE A 94 13.91 -3.88 -8.23
C PHE A 94 13.29 -5.14 -7.60
N ASN A 95 13.21 -5.20 -6.27
CA ASN A 95 12.64 -6.36 -5.56
C ASN A 95 11.12 -6.25 -5.37
N ALA A 96 10.53 -5.08 -5.51
CA ALA A 96 9.11 -4.81 -5.24
C ALA A 96 8.15 -5.84 -5.87
N PRO A 97 8.24 -6.20 -7.16
CA PRO A 97 7.32 -7.17 -7.75
C PRO A 97 7.36 -8.55 -7.07
N MET A 98 8.55 -9.00 -6.65
CA MET A 98 8.70 -10.27 -5.96
C MET A 98 8.07 -10.21 -4.56
N VAL A 99 8.36 -9.15 -3.79
CA VAL A 99 7.84 -8.99 -2.43
C VAL A 99 6.32 -8.80 -2.42
N VAL A 100 5.77 -8.02 -3.36
CA VAL A 100 4.32 -7.91 -3.56
C VAL A 100 3.71 -9.27 -3.88
N GLY A 101 4.37 -10.08 -4.71
CA GLY A 101 3.96 -11.45 -4.99
C GLY A 101 3.89 -12.34 -3.75
N GLU A 102 4.84 -12.21 -2.81
CA GLU A 102 4.81 -12.92 -1.53
C GLU A 102 3.66 -12.44 -0.63
N ALA A 103 3.41 -11.12 -0.55
CA ALA A 103 2.28 -10.57 0.19
C ALA A 103 0.93 -11.09 -0.35
N ILE A 104 0.76 -11.16 -1.67
CA ILE A 104 -0.45 -11.70 -2.31
C ILE A 104 -0.63 -13.19 -1.98
N LYS A 105 0.44 -13.99 -2.05
CA LYS A 105 0.37 -15.42 -1.69
C LYS A 105 0.00 -15.60 -0.22
N GLY A 106 0.60 -14.81 0.68
CA GLY A 106 0.27 -14.81 2.11
C GLY A 106 -1.19 -14.44 2.36
N ALA A 107 -1.68 -13.38 1.72
CA ALA A 107 -3.08 -12.96 1.79
C ALA A 107 -4.04 -14.06 1.31
N ASN A 108 -3.70 -14.78 0.23
CA ASN A 108 -4.51 -15.88 -0.29
C ASN A 108 -4.50 -17.09 0.66
N LEU A 109 -3.34 -17.46 1.21
CA LEU A 109 -3.23 -18.54 2.19
C LEU A 109 -4.03 -18.23 3.45
N LEU A 110 -3.89 -17.01 3.98
CA LEU A 110 -4.64 -16.55 5.14
C LEU A 110 -6.15 -16.60 4.87
N ALA A 111 -6.59 -16.09 3.71
CA ALA A 111 -7.99 -16.14 3.34
C ALA A 111 -8.50 -17.59 3.23
N ASP A 112 -7.72 -18.50 2.64
CA ASP A 112 -8.09 -19.91 2.51
C ASP A 112 -8.27 -20.60 3.87
N VAL A 113 -7.27 -20.50 4.73
CA VAL A 113 -7.31 -21.08 6.07
C VAL A 113 -8.47 -20.50 6.88
N MET A 114 -8.68 -19.19 6.85
CA MET A 114 -9.74 -18.55 7.64
C MET A 114 -11.13 -18.90 7.13
N ASN A 115 -11.36 -19.01 5.82
CA ASN A 115 -12.63 -19.49 5.28
C ASN A 115 -12.90 -20.95 5.67
N GLN A 116 -11.89 -21.83 5.64
CA GLN A 116 -12.04 -23.23 6.08
C GLN A 116 -12.40 -23.34 7.57
N LEU A 117 -11.95 -22.37 8.38
CA LEU A 117 -12.32 -22.23 9.79
C LEU A 117 -13.68 -21.55 10.02
N GLY A 118 -14.38 -21.16 8.94
CA GLY A 118 -15.72 -20.55 9.01
C GLY A 118 -15.75 -19.03 9.18
N TYR A 119 -14.61 -18.33 9.01
CA TYR A 119 -14.56 -16.88 9.03
C TYR A 119 -14.80 -16.27 7.64
N GLU A 120 -15.53 -15.16 7.58
CA GLU A 120 -15.69 -14.42 6.32
C GLU A 120 -14.41 -13.64 5.98
N THR A 121 -14.09 -13.60 4.69
CA THR A 121 -12.90 -12.92 4.15
C THR A 121 -13.27 -11.99 2.99
N ASN A 122 -12.52 -10.90 2.85
CA ASN A 122 -12.68 -9.96 1.76
C ASN A 122 -11.30 -9.51 1.23
N PRO A 123 -10.96 -9.71 -0.05
CA PRO A 123 -11.77 -10.40 -1.06
C PRO A 123 -11.85 -11.91 -0.80
N ARG A 124 -12.87 -12.57 -1.38
CA ARG A 124 -13.00 -14.04 -1.32
C ARG A 124 -11.87 -14.70 -2.11
N ILE A 125 -11.51 -15.92 -1.72
CA ILE A 125 -10.52 -16.74 -2.43
C ILE A 125 -10.90 -16.85 -3.91
N GLY A 126 -9.91 -16.74 -4.79
CA GLY A 126 -10.09 -16.84 -6.25
C GLY A 126 -10.65 -15.57 -6.91
N THR A 127 -11.03 -14.55 -6.13
CA THR A 127 -11.37 -13.24 -6.69
C THR A 127 -10.10 -12.59 -7.25
N PRO A 128 -10.15 -11.98 -8.46
CA PRO A 128 -9.06 -11.16 -8.96
C PRO A 128 -8.69 -10.07 -7.95
N LYS A 129 -7.38 -9.89 -7.73
CA LYS A 129 -6.85 -8.87 -6.84
C LYS A 129 -6.29 -7.71 -7.65
N THR A 130 -6.50 -6.51 -7.14
CA THR A 130 -5.94 -5.26 -7.67
C THR A 130 -5.11 -4.52 -6.60
N ASP A 131 -5.04 -5.08 -5.39
CA ASP A 131 -4.21 -4.63 -4.28
C ASP A 131 -3.80 -5.83 -3.40
N ILE A 132 -2.96 -5.57 -2.39
CA ILE A 132 -2.51 -6.58 -1.42
C ILE A 132 -3.44 -6.74 -0.20
N ILE A 133 -4.55 -6.00 -0.12
CA ILE A 133 -5.39 -5.94 1.08
C ILE A 133 -6.15 -7.26 1.27
N CYS A 134 -6.23 -7.69 2.52
CA CYS A 134 -7.02 -8.82 2.96
C CYS A 134 -7.69 -8.49 4.30
N ALA A 135 -9.02 -8.53 4.32
CA ALA A 135 -9.81 -8.29 5.50
C ALA A 135 -10.46 -9.59 5.99
N LEU A 136 -10.45 -9.79 7.30
CA LEU A 136 -11.06 -10.92 7.98
C LEU A 136 -12.13 -10.42 8.95
N LYS A 137 -13.30 -11.05 8.94
CA LYS A 137 -14.36 -10.76 9.90
C LYS A 137 -14.24 -11.70 11.09
N LEU A 138 -13.61 -11.22 12.15
CA LEU A 138 -13.25 -12.02 13.34
C LEU A 138 -14.40 -12.20 14.36
N LEU A 139 -15.60 -11.74 14.02
CA LEU A 139 -16.88 -11.92 14.73
C LEU A 139 -17.00 -11.14 16.06
N ASN A 140 -16.00 -11.18 16.94
CA ASN A 140 -16.01 -10.53 18.24
C ASN A 140 -14.65 -9.88 18.58
N ARG A 141 -14.64 -9.08 19.64
CA ARG A 141 -13.47 -8.33 20.08
C ARG A 141 -12.35 -9.25 20.56
N GLU A 142 -12.68 -10.31 21.28
CA GLU A 142 -11.71 -11.25 21.85
C GLU A 142 -10.89 -11.91 20.75
N ASN A 143 -11.55 -12.39 19.69
CA ASN A 143 -10.91 -12.97 18.52
C ASN A 143 -10.03 -11.95 17.77
N LEU A 144 -10.50 -10.71 17.65
CA LEU A 144 -9.74 -9.63 17.03
C LEU A 144 -8.43 -9.36 17.79
N LEU A 145 -8.50 -9.22 19.11
CA LEU A 145 -7.32 -8.99 19.95
C LEU A 145 -6.39 -10.20 19.95
N ALA A 146 -6.93 -11.42 20.01
CA ALA A 146 -6.13 -12.63 19.94
C ALA A 146 -5.37 -12.72 18.60
N PHE A 147 -6.03 -12.38 17.49
CA PHE A 147 -5.43 -12.37 16.16
C PHE A 147 -4.31 -11.33 16.07
N CYS A 148 -4.55 -10.07 16.44
CA CYS A 148 -3.53 -9.01 16.39
C CYS A 148 -2.33 -9.34 17.30
N ARG A 149 -2.56 -9.83 18.52
CA ARG A 149 -1.47 -10.24 19.43
C ARG A 149 -0.67 -11.40 18.87
N ALA A 150 -1.31 -12.35 18.20
CA ALA A 150 -0.63 -13.46 17.53
C ALA A 150 0.23 -12.97 16.35
N VAL A 151 -0.27 -12.04 15.52
CA VAL A 151 0.50 -11.42 14.43
C VAL A 151 1.72 -10.69 15.00
N GLN A 152 1.54 -9.82 16.00
CA GLN A 152 2.64 -9.08 16.61
C GLN A 152 3.70 -10.02 17.19
N ARG A 153 3.28 -11.06 17.93
CA ARG A 153 4.20 -12.03 18.54
C ARG A 153 5.04 -12.81 17.52
N ASN A 154 4.55 -12.95 16.29
CA ASN A 154 5.26 -13.60 15.20
C ASN A 154 5.95 -12.62 14.23
N SER A 155 5.96 -11.33 14.56
CA SER A 155 6.68 -10.32 13.78
C SER A 155 8.17 -10.30 14.13
N PRO A 156 9.06 -9.93 13.19
CA PRO A 156 10.51 -9.92 13.44
C PRO A 156 10.95 -8.84 14.43
N VAL A 157 10.25 -7.70 14.48
CA VAL A 157 10.54 -6.58 15.36
C VAL A 157 9.43 -6.42 16.40
N GLY A 158 9.80 -6.10 17.65
CA GLY A 158 8.80 -5.82 18.69
C GLY A 158 7.90 -7.00 19.07
N SER A 159 8.30 -8.25 18.82
CA SER A 159 7.47 -9.44 19.12
C SER A 159 7.12 -9.65 20.58
N TYR A 160 7.87 -9.04 21.50
CA TYR A 160 7.61 -9.04 22.93
C TYR A 160 6.57 -7.99 23.35
N ILE A 161 6.21 -7.07 22.46
CA ILE A 161 5.23 -6.01 22.71
C ILE A 161 3.83 -6.59 22.50
N VAL A 162 2.93 -6.36 23.45
CA VAL A 162 1.54 -6.82 23.36
C VAL A 162 0.70 -5.65 22.86
N PRO A 163 0.05 -5.75 21.69
CA PRO A 163 -0.83 -4.71 21.19
C PRO A 163 -2.11 -4.67 22.02
N GLU A 164 -2.51 -3.45 22.40
CA GLU A 164 -3.71 -3.15 23.16
C GLU A 164 -4.59 -2.16 22.39
N PRO A 165 -5.93 -2.23 22.53
CA PRO A 165 -6.85 -1.25 21.98
C PRO A 165 -6.54 0.15 22.49
N GLY A 166 -6.60 1.14 21.60
CA GLY A 166 -6.38 2.53 21.95
C GLY A 166 -7.19 3.48 21.07
N THR A 167 -7.32 4.72 21.55
CA THR A 167 -7.89 5.80 20.75
C THR A 167 -6.81 6.38 19.85
N THR A 168 -7.14 6.51 18.57
CA THR A 168 -6.25 7.13 17.57
C THR A 168 -6.95 8.34 16.98
N VAL A 169 -6.24 9.46 16.87
CA VAL A 169 -6.80 10.70 16.30
C VAL A 169 -7.38 10.41 14.91
N GLY A 170 -8.64 10.77 14.70
CA GLY A 170 -9.37 10.55 13.45
C GLY A 170 -10.26 9.30 13.43
N TYR A 171 -10.12 8.39 14.40
CA TYR A 171 -11.01 7.23 14.55
C TYR A 171 -12.12 7.51 15.56
N GLY A 172 -13.34 7.12 15.23
CA GLY A 172 -14.50 7.23 16.13
C GLY A 172 -14.55 6.13 17.20
N ASP A 173 -13.84 5.03 16.97
CA ASP A 173 -13.78 3.86 17.83
C ASP A 173 -12.32 3.55 18.21
N GLU A 174 -12.14 2.67 19.21
CA GLU A 174 -10.82 2.12 19.52
C GLU A 174 -10.30 1.26 18.36
N VAL A 175 -9.00 1.32 18.15
CA VAL A 175 -8.27 0.53 17.16
C VAL A 175 -7.10 -0.17 17.82
N VAL A 176 -6.65 -1.26 17.19
CA VAL A 176 -5.47 -2.02 17.61
C VAL A 176 -4.65 -2.35 16.37
N PHE A 177 -3.33 -2.23 16.50
CA PHE A 177 -2.39 -2.47 15.41
C PHE A 177 -1.36 -3.51 15.82
N ALA A 178 -1.06 -4.43 14.90
CA ALA A 178 0.14 -5.25 14.95
C ALA A 178 1.04 -4.76 13.82
N ASP A 179 2.22 -4.24 14.16
CA ASP A 179 3.11 -3.49 13.28
C ASP A 179 4.58 -3.73 13.66
N GLY A 180 4.97 -5.00 13.74
CA GLY A 180 6.33 -5.40 14.10
C GLY A 180 7.31 -5.37 12.93
N THR A 181 7.42 -4.22 12.27
CA THR A 181 8.11 -4.02 10.99
C THR A 181 9.53 -3.47 11.16
N PHE A 182 10.41 -3.69 10.18
CA PHE A 182 11.76 -3.11 10.16
C PHE A 182 11.73 -1.62 9.81
N ILE A 183 10.86 -1.23 8.87
CA ILE A 183 10.61 0.16 8.51
C ILE A 183 9.33 0.61 9.20
N ASP A 184 9.43 1.62 10.06
CA ASP A 184 8.30 2.14 10.84
C ASP A 184 7.09 2.50 9.94
N GLY A 185 5.93 1.91 10.23
CA GLY A 185 4.69 2.07 9.47
C GLY A 185 4.69 1.46 8.07
N SER A 186 5.67 0.62 7.74
CA SER A 186 5.68 -0.14 6.49
C SER A 186 4.48 -1.08 6.44
N THR A 187 3.75 -1.06 5.33
CA THR A 187 2.53 -1.88 5.17
C THR A 187 2.65 -2.89 4.02
N LEU A 188 3.89 -3.14 3.58
CA LEU A 188 4.24 -4.26 2.70
C LEU A 188 4.85 -5.44 3.48
N GLU A 189 5.43 -5.18 4.65
CA GLU A 189 5.95 -6.19 5.58
C GLU A 189 4.82 -6.92 6.30
#